data_AF-A0A382YWK5-F1
#
_entry.id   AF-A0A382YWK5-F1
#
_cell.length_a   1.000
_cell.length_b   1.000
_cell.length_c   1.000
_cell.angle_alpha   90.00
_cell.angle_beta   90.00
_cell.angle_gamma   90.00
#
_symmetry.space_group_name_H-M   'P 1'
#
loop_
_entity.id
_entity.type
_entity.pdbx_description
1 polymer ?
#
loop_
_entity_poly.entity_id
_entity_poly.type
_entity_poly.pdbx_seq_one_letter_code
_entity_poly.pdbx_strand_id
1 'polypeptide(L)'
;MKVSYIVTVYNKALYLPLVVQGLATQEGDFEREFIFVDDGSTDDSAKMLRQLTERLPGRVEIIEQLINSGPAVASNKGFEASTGELIKFVDGDDMLLPWA
;
A
#
# COMPACT_ATOMS: atom_id res chain seq x y z
N MET A 1 17.38 8.93 2.44
CA MET A 1 16.88 7.57 2.68
C MET A 1 15.45 7.52 2.22
N LYS A 2 15.09 6.48 1.47
CA LYS A 2 13.73 6.27 0.97
C LYS A 2 13.16 4.93 1.45
N VAL A 3 11.93 4.94 1.96
CA VAL A 3 11.20 3.75 2.39
C VAL A 3 10.04 3.50 1.43
N SER A 4 9.99 2.30 0.85
CA SER A 4 8.85 1.82 0.06
C SER A 4 7.93 0.98 0.94
N TYR A 5 6.73 1.49 1.19
CA TYR A 5 5.64 0.78 1.86
C TYR A 5 4.87 -0.01 0.81
N ILE A 6 4.95 -1.33 0.87
CA ILE A 6 4.24 -2.24 -0.03
C ILE A 6 3.03 -2.78 0.70
N VAL A 7 1.85 -2.42 0.22
CA VAL A 7 0.56 -2.78 0.82
C VAL A 7 -0.15 -3.77 -0.09
N THR A 8 -0.32 -5.00 0.35
CA THR A 8 -1.09 -6.00 -0.41
C THR A 8 -2.56 -5.95 -0.02
N VAL A 9 -3.44 -5.92 -1.01
CA VAL A 9 -4.88 -5.69 -0.84
C VAL A 9 -5.66 -6.79 -1.55
N TYR A 10 -6.56 -7.47 -0.84
CA TYR A 10 -7.58 -8.32 -1.44
C TYR A 10 -8.84 -8.26 -0.58
N ASN A 11 -9.90 -7.64 -1.12
CA ASN A 11 -11.17 -7.43 -0.43
C ASN A 11 -11.03 -6.76 0.95
N LYS A 12 -10.33 -5.61 1.00
CA LYS A 12 -10.05 -4.86 2.23
C LYS A 12 -10.72 -3.50 2.29
N ALA A 13 -11.76 -3.24 1.50
CA ALA A 13 -12.42 -1.94 1.41
C ALA A 13 -12.75 -1.32 2.78
N LEU A 14 -13.20 -2.15 3.74
CA LEU A 14 -13.53 -1.73 5.09
C LEU A 14 -12.34 -1.11 5.87
N TYR A 15 -11.12 -1.59 5.63
CA TYR A 15 -9.94 -1.24 6.42
C TYR A 15 -9.07 -0.16 5.79
N LEU A 16 -9.13 -0.03 4.45
CA LEU A 16 -8.31 0.91 3.69
C LEU A 16 -8.31 2.35 4.23
N PRO A 17 -9.42 2.93 4.73
CA PRO A 17 -9.38 4.27 5.33
C PRO A 17 -8.39 4.39 6.49
N LEU A 18 -8.33 3.39 7.37
CA LEU A 18 -7.42 3.38 8.53
C LEU A 18 -5.99 3.08 8.11
N VAL A 19 -5.80 2.16 7.16
CA VAL A 19 -4.49 1.82 6.60
C VAL A 19 -3.84 3.04 5.96
N VAL A 20 -4.55 3.73 5.07
CA VAL A 20 -4.06 4.92 4.37
C VAL A 20 -3.84 6.07 5.36
N GLN A 21 -4.71 6.22 6.36
CA GLN A 21 -4.49 7.21 7.42
C GLN A 21 -3.20 6.94 8.19
N GLY A 22 -2.93 5.69 8.60
CA GLY A 22 -1.69 5.33 9.29
C GLY A 22 -0.44 5.59 8.43
N LEU A 23 -0.51 5.29 7.13
CA LEU A 23 0.58 5.58 6.19
C LEU A 23 0.82 7.10 6.03
N ALA A 24 -0.24 7.90 6.01
CA ALA A 24 -0.14 9.36 5.90
C ALA A 24 0.52 10.02 7.13
N THR A 25 0.45 9.38 8.30
CA THR A 25 0.97 9.94 9.56
C THR A 25 2.35 9.41 9.95
N GLN A 26 3.06 8.71 9.06
CA GLN A 26 4.42 8.24 9.37
C GLN A 26 5.38 9.41 9.55
N GLU A 27 6.13 9.41 10.66
CA GLU A 27 7.08 10.44 11.06
C GLU A 27 8.53 10.00 10.81
N GLY A 28 9.41 10.99 10.57
CA GLY A 28 10.83 10.78 10.34
C GLY A 28 11.34 11.47 9.08
N ASP A 29 12.66 11.63 9.03
CA ASP A 29 13.39 12.28 7.93
C ASP A 29 13.77 11.27 6.84
N PHE A 30 12.76 10.90 6.04
CA PHE A 30 12.91 10.01 4.89
C PHE A 30 11.85 10.29 3.82
N GLU A 31 12.15 9.93 2.59
CA GLU A 31 11.19 9.95 1.49
C GLU A 31 10.28 8.72 1.53
N ARG A 32 9.01 8.93 1.20
CA ARG A 32 7.99 7.87 1.21
C ARG A 32 7.61 7.50 -0.22
N GLU A 33 7.55 6.20 -0.48
CA GLU A 33 6.91 5.63 -1.64
C GLU A 33 5.88 4.61 -1.18
N PHE A 34 4.69 4.68 -1.75
CA PHE A 34 3.58 3.81 -1.40
C PHE A 34 3.19 3.00 -2.63
N ILE A 35 3.20 1.68 -2.48
CA ILE A 35 2.86 0.75 -3.56
C ILE A 35 1.74 -0.11 -3.04
N PHE A 36 0.56 0.09 -3.61
CA PHE A 36 -0.62 -0.71 -3.30
C PHE A 36 -0.79 -1.76 -4.38
N VAL A 37 -0.86 -3.03 -4.00
CA VAL A 37 -1.09 -4.13 -4.93
C VAL A 37 -2.46 -4.72 -4.65
N ASP A 38 -3.44 -4.37 -5.47
CA ASP A 38 -4.76 -4.98 -5.45
C ASP A 38 -4.71 -6.33 -6.17
N ASP A 39 -4.83 -7.41 -5.41
CA ASP A 39 -4.73 -8.79 -5.88
C ASP A 39 -6.09 -9.30 -6.39
N GLY A 40 -6.69 -8.56 -7.33
CA GLY A 40 -7.96 -8.92 -7.94
C GLY A 40 -9.15 -8.85 -6.99
N SER A 41 -9.27 -7.75 -6.25
CA SER A 41 -10.43 -7.54 -5.36
C SER A 41 -11.73 -7.51 -6.14
N THR A 42 -12.78 -8.05 -5.52
CA THR A 42 -14.16 -8.06 -6.04
C THR A 42 -15.07 -7.08 -5.31
N ASP A 43 -14.57 -6.45 -4.24
CA ASP A 43 -15.25 -5.38 -3.51
C ASP A 43 -14.81 -3.99 -4.00
N ASP A 44 -15.11 -2.95 -3.23
CA ASP A 44 -14.76 -1.57 -3.57
C ASP A 44 -13.26 -1.21 -3.34
N SER A 45 -12.38 -2.17 -2.99
CA SER A 45 -10.98 -1.89 -2.61
C SER A 45 -10.22 -1.09 -3.66
N ALA A 46 -10.23 -1.52 -4.92
CA ALA A 46 -9.52 -0.84 -6.00
C ALA A 46 -10.00 0.61 -6.20
N LYS A 47 -11.32 0.83 -6.08
CA LYS A 47 -11.92 2.17 -6.15
C LYS A 47 -11.49 3.03 -4.96
N MET A 48 -11.49 2.46 -3.75
CA MET A 48 -11.09 3.17 -2.54
C MET A 48 -9.61 3.53 -2.55
N LEU A 49 -8.73 2.64 -3.02
CA LEU A 49 -7.30 2.94 -3.18
C LEU A 49 -7.09 4.19 -4.03
N ARG A 50 -7.75 4.27 -5.20
CA ARG A 50 -7.65 5.45 -6.07
C ARG A 50 -8.08 6.74 -5.37
N GLN A 51 -9.13 6.71 -4.55
CA GLN A 51 -9.64 7.89 -3.85
C GLN A 51 -8.80 8.28 -2.62
N LEU A 52 -8.42 7.32 -1.79
CA LEU A 52 -7.77 7.57 -0.51
C LEU A 52 -6.31 8.00 -0.68
N THR A 53 -5.63 7.49 -1.71
CA THR A 53 -4.19 7.69 -1.89
C THR A 53 -3.82 9.01 -2.56
N GLU A 54 -4.78 9.75 -3.12
CA GLU A 54 -4.54 11.08 -3.76
C GLU A 54 -3.86 12.09 -2.83
N ARG A 55 -4.01 11.92 -1.51
CA ARG A 55 -3.50 12.85 -0.49
C ARG A 55 -2.25 12.35 0.23
N LEU A 56 -1.73 11.18 -0.14
CA LEU A 56 -0.53 10.65 0.49
C LEU A 56 0.71 11.48 0.16
N PRO A 57 1.59 11.75 1.14
CA PRO A 57 2.80 12.54 0.89
C PRO A 57 3.88 11.66 0.26
N GLY A 58 3.99 11.67 -1.07
CA GLY A 58 5.06 10.96 -1.79
C GLY A 58 4.62 10.36 -3.12
N ARG A 59 5.46 9.50 -3.70
CA ARG A 59 5.08 8.71 -4.88
C ARG A 59 4.08 7.64 -4.47
N VAL A 60 2.99 7.54 -5.21
CA VAL A 60 1.99 6.48 -5.07
C VAL A 60 1.94 5.69 -6.37
N GLU A 61 1.92 4.37 -6.25
CA GLU A 61 1.65 3.45 -7.34
C GLU A 61 0.58 2.45 -6.91
N ILE A 62 -0.39 2.18 -7.80
CA ILE A 62 -1.43 1.18 -7.60
C ILE A 62 -1.30 0.16 -8.73
N ILE A 63 -1.09 -1.11 -8.35
CA ILE A 63 -0.98 -2.25 -9.25
C ILE A 63 -2.24 -3.09 -9.08
N GLU A 64 -3.05 -3.22 -10.12
CA GLU A 64 -4.27 -4.02 -10.11
C GLU A 64 -4.03 -5.34 -10.85
N GLN A 65 -4.20 -6.46 -10.15
CA GLN A 65 -4.19 -7.80 -10.75
C GLN A 65 -5.60 -8.19 -11.18
N LEU A 66 -5.70 -8.97 -12.25
CA LEU A 66 -7.00 -9.43 -12.76
C LEU A 66 -7.63 -10.52 -11.90
N ILE A 67 -6.81 -11.33 -11.24
CA ILE A 67 -7.23 -12.46 -10.40
C ILE A 67 -6.38 -12.50 -9.14
N ASN A 68 -6.98 -12.98 -8.05
CA ASN A 68 -6.24 -13.28 -6.83
C ASN A 68 -5.21 -14.37 -7.09
N SER A 69 -3.94 -13.98 -6.99
CA SER A 69 -2.76 -14.82 -7.21
C SER A 69 -2.00 -15.11 -5.91
N GLY A 70 -2.51 -14.61 -4.78
CA GLY A 70 -1.99 -14.80 -3.44
C GLY A 70 -1.01 -13.72 -2.98
N PRO A 71 -0.86 -13.57 -1.66
CA PRO A 71 -0.10 -12.46 -1.04
C PRO A 71 1.38 -12.45 -1.42
N ALA A 72 2.00 -13.61 -1.66
CA ALA A 72 3.39 -13.68 -2.09
C ALA A 72 3.59 -13.10 -3.49
N VAL A 73 2.67 -13.39 -4.43
CA VAL A 73 2.73 -12.82 -5.80
C VAL A 73 2.50 -11.32 -5.74
N ALA A 74 1.50 -10.88 -4.96
CA ALA A 74 1.23 -9.46 -4.77
C ALA A 74 2.43 -8.72 -4.15
N SER A 75 3.05 -9.29 -3.12
CA SER A 75 4.24 -8.72 -2.47
C SER A 75 5.42 -8.61 -3.43
N ASN A 76 5.68 -9.65 -4.22
CA ASN A 76 6.77 -9.65 -5.20
C ASN A 76 6.56 -8.58 -6.29
N LYS A 77 5.33 -8.42 -6.79
CA LYS A 77 5.01 -7.34 -7.74
C LYS A 77 5.23 -5.95 -7.14
N GLY A 78 4.82 -5.78 -5.88
CA GLY A 78 5.08 -4.53 -5.16
C GLY A 78 6.57 -4.26 -4.99
N PHE A 79 7.36 -5.30 -4.71
CA PHE A 79 8.81 -5.21 -4.57
C PHE A 79 9.48 -4.86 -5.89
N GLU A 80 9.07 -5.47 -7.00
CA GLU A 80 9.60 -5.17 -8.35
C GLU A 80 9.34 -3.71 -8.77
N ALA A 81 8.21 -3.13 -8.35
CA ALA A 81 7.90 -1.71 -8.61
C ALA A 81 8.59 -0.73 -7.65
N SER A 82 9.15 -1.23 -6.54
CA SER A 82 9.77 -0.42 -5.50
C SER A 82 11.13 0.13 -5.88
N THR A 83 11.43 1.34 -5.40
CA THR A 83 12.69 2.04 -5.66
C THR A 83 13.35 2.58 -4.38
N GLY A 84 12.73 2.36 -3.22
CA GLY A 84 13.30 2.71 -1.92
C GLY A 84 14.48 1.83 -1.53
N GLU A 85 15.35 2.39 -0.70
CA GLU A 85 16.49 1.66 -0.12
C GLU A 85 16.03 0.65 0.94
N LEU A 86 14.90 0.95 1.60
CA LEU A 86 14.26 0.12 2.61
C LEU A 86 12.85 -0.26 2.17
N ILE A 87 12.48 -1.50 2.49
CA ILE A 87 11.16 -2.04 2.17
C ILE A 87 10.40 -2.34 3.46
N LYS A 88 9.15 -1.87 3.53
CA LYS A 88 8.19 -2.20 4.58
C LYS A 88 6.97 -2.85 3.96
N PHE A 89 6.80 -4.15 4.15
CA PHE A 89 5.54 -4.81 3.82
C PHE A 89 4.48 -4.49 4.88
N VAL A 90 3.25 -4.25 4.44
CA VAL A 90 2.11 -3.87 5.28
C VAL A 90 0.87 -4.61 4.79
N ASP A 91 0.12 -5.22 5.70
CA ASP A 91 -1.13 -5.86 5.33
C ASP A 91 -2.22 -4.80 5.06
N GLY A 92 -3.11 -5.09 4.10
CA GLY A 92 -4.20 -4.19 3.70
C GLY A 92 -5.28 -3.96 4.77
N ASP A 93 -5.09 -4.48 5.99
CA ASP A 93 -5.90 -4.27 7.18
C ASP A 93 -5.09 -3.82 8.42
N ASP A 94 -3.81 -3.48 8.26
CA ASP A 94 -2.99 -2.94 9.33
C ASP A 94 -3.02 -1.40 9.40
N MET A 95 -3.34 -0.88 10.58
CA MET A 95 -3.20 0.53 10.90
C MET A 95 -1.85 0.78 11.58
N LEU A 96 -0.93 1.40 10.85
CA LEU A 96 0.38 1.76 11.40
C LEU A 96 0.29 2.94 12.37
N LEU A 97 1.04 2.85 13.48
CA LEU A 97 1.31 3.99 14.35
C LEU A 97 2.34 4.93 13.68
N PRO A 98 2.46 6.21 14.10
CA PRO A 98 3.31 7.20 13.43
C PRO A 98 4.80 6.86 13.30
N TRP A 99 5.32 5.93 14.09
CA TRP A 99 6.74 5.59 14.21
C TRP A 99 7.06 4.15 13.75
N ALA A 100 6.25 3.62 12.83
CA ALA A 100 6.25 2.21 12.45
C ALA A 100 7.12 1.89 11.21
#